data_AF-A0A6N4QBL7-F1
#
_entry.id   AF-A0A6N4QBL7-F1
#
_cell.length_a   1.000
_cell.length_b   1.000
_cell.length_c   1.000
_cell.angle_alpha   90.00
_cell.angle_beta   90.00
_cell.angle_gamma   90.00
#
_symmetry.space_group_name_H-M   'P 1'
#
loop_
_entity.id
_entity.type
_entity.pdbx_description
1 polymer ?
#
loop_
_entity_poly.entity_id
_entity_poly.type
_entity_poly.pdbx_seq_one_letter_code
_entity_poly.pdbx_strand_id
1 'polypeptide(L)'
;MPAAHKKTREKPLPFKNRNVAEVFRTYPEPVRIQLLALRDLIYRTADSIAEVGKLEETLKWGQPSYLTSESKSGSTIRIDRLPAEENRYAIYFHCQTNLVSTFRELFPKKFDFEGDRAIRLNVKDPLPSKELSVCISLALTYHLDKKRKK
;
A
#
# COMPACT_ATOMS: atom_id res chain seq x y z
N MET A 1 4.65 -8.63 34.00
CA MET A 1 3.74 -9.67 33.44
C MET A 1 2.31 -9.10 33.41
N PRO A 2 1.49 -9.39 32.39
CA PRO A 2 1.17 -8.42 31.34
C PRO A 2 -0.34 -8.14 31.19
N ALA A 3 -0.74 -6.88 30.97
CA ALA A 3 -2.07 -6.56 30.43
C ALA A 3 -2.15 -5.10 29.96
N ALA A 4 -1.96 -4.85 28.66
CA ALA A 4 -2.66 -3.81 27.91
C ALA A 4 -2.33 -3.94 26.42
N HIS A 5 -2.81 -5.00 25.76
CA HIS A 5 -3.07 -4.91 24.33
C HIS A 5 -4.21 -3.92 24.15
N LYS A 6 -3.88 -2.62 24.08
CA LYS A 6 -4.81 -1.60 23.60
C LYS A 6 -5.08 -1.95 22.13
N LYS A 7 -6.16 -2.71 21.89
CA LYS A 7 -6.85 -2.71 20.59
C LYS A 7 -7.38 -1.30 20.43
N THR A 8 -6.55 -0.40 19.93
CA THR A 8 -7.01 0.89 19.45
C THR A 8 -8.04 0.56 18.38
N ARG A 9 -9.31 0.89 18.64
CA ARG A 9 -10.32 1.02 17.61
C ARG A 9 -9.87 2.21 16.74
N GLU A 10 -8.85 2.01 15.92
CA GLU A 10 -8.41 3.03 14.96
C GLU A 10 -9.52 3.13 13.93
N LYS A 11 -10.34 4.18 14.11
CA LYS A 11 -11.30 4.60 13.09
C LYS A 11 -10.53 4.69 11.77
N PRO A 12 -11.01 4.06 10.68
CA PRO A 12 -10.33 4.16 9.39
C PRO A 12 -10.17 5.64 9.08
N LEU A 13 -8.96 6.04 8.67
CA LEU A 13 -8.63 7.41 8.31
C LEU A 13 -9.74 7.98 7.43
N PRO A 14 -10.19 9.23 7.64
CA PRO A 14 -11.19 9.83 6.76
C PRO A 14 -10.68 9.79 5.32
N PHE A 15 -11.56 9.42 4.38
CA PHE A 15 -11.22 9.50 2.96
C PHE A 15 -10.99 10.95 2.59
N LYS A 16 -9.81 11.26 2.05
CA LYS A 16 -9.51 12.61 1.56
C LYS A 16 -10.25 12.89 0.25
N ASN A 17 -10.55 11.84 -0.50
CA ASN A 17 -11.25 11.93 -1.77
C ASN A 17 -12.58 11.15 -1.74
N ARG A 18 -13.68 11.83 -2.05
CA ARG A 18 -15.03 11.23 -2.12
C ARG A 18 -15.10 10.09 -3.12
N ASN A 19 -14.46 10.22 -4.28
CA ASN A 19 -14.48 9.17 -5.29
C ASN A 19 -13.78 7.90 -4.79
N VAL A 20 -12.67 8.04 -4.04
CA VAL A 20 -12.00 6.89 -3.40
C VAL A 20 -12.97 6.21 -2.45
N ALA A 21 -13.68 6.97 -1.60
CA ALA A 21 -14.68 6.41 -0.69
C ALA A 21 -15.78 5.63 -1.44
N GLU A 22 -16.24 6.13 -2.60
CA GLU A 22 -17.22 5.44 -3.43
C GLU A 22 -16.67 4.14 -4.02
N VAL A 23 -15.46 4.15 -4.56
CA VAL A 23 -14.80 2.93 -5.07
C VAL A 23 -14.65 1.90 -3.95
N PHE A 24 -14.24 2.31 -2.75
CA PHE A 24 -14.19 1.41 -1.61
C PHE A 24 -15.56 0.85 -1.21
N ARG A 25 -16.66 1.57 -1.47
CA ARG A 25 -18.01 1.09 -1.23
C ARG A 25 -18.48 0.07 -2.26
N THR A 26 -17.95 0.10 -3.48
CA THR A 26 -18.27 -0.92 -4.50
C THR A 26 -17.53 -2.23 -4.30
N TYR A 27 -16.46 -2.22 -3.48
CA TYR A 27 -15.71 -3.43 -3.17
C TYR A 27 -16.46 -4.38 -2.22
N PRO A 28 -16.31 -5.70 -2.39
CA PRO A 28 -16.83 -6.69 -1.45
C PRO A 28 -16.30 -6.43 -0.04
N GLU A 29 -17.14 -6.64 0.98
CA GLU A 29 -16.78 -6.41 2.38
C GLU A 29 -15.44 -7.02 2.82
N PRO A 30 -15.10 -8.30 2.52
CA PRO A 30 -13.83 -8.88 2.96
C PRO A 30 -12.61 -8.20 2.32
N VAL A 31 -12.69 -7.83 1.04
CA VAL A 31 -11.62 -7.12 0.34
C VAL A 31 -11.52 -5.67 0.81
N ARG A 32 -12.65 -5.00 1.01
CA ARG A 32 -12.72 -3.63 1.51
C ARG A 32 -11.99 -3.51 2.85
N ILE A 33 -12.20 -4.45 3.78
CA ILE A 33 -11.53 -4.44 5.09
C ILE A 33 -10.01 -4.51 4.93
N GLN A 34 -9.51 -5.41 4.06
CA GLN A 34 -8.08 -5.55 3.83
C GLN A 34 -7.47 -4.36 3.11
N LEU A 35 -8.15 -3.81 2.09
CA LEU A 35 -7.71 -2.60 1.40
C LEU A 35 -7.69 -1.38 2.34
N LEU A 36 -8.64 -1.28 3.27
CA LEU A 36 -8.64 -0.25 4.30
C LEU A 36 -7.46 -0.40 5.26
N ALA A 37 -7.16 -1.63 5.69
CA ALA A 37 -5.98 -1.91 6.51
C ALA A 37 -4.67 -1.59 5.76
N LEU A 38 -4.61 -1.89 4.45
CA LEU A 38 -3.45 -1.61 3.62
C LEU A 38 -3.26 -0.11 3.39
N ARG A 39 -4.36 0.61 3.17
CA ARG A 39 -4.38 2.08 3.15
C ARG A 39 -3.83 2.65 4.45
N ASP A 40 -4.34 2.18 5.58
CA ASP A 40 -3.91 2.64 6.91
C ASP A 40 -2.40 2.37 7.12
N LEU A 41 -1.93 1.19 6.70
CA LEU A 41 -0.51 0.85 6.71
C LEU A 41 0.31 1.83 5.86
N ILE A 42 -0.16 2.17 4.65
CA ILE A 42 0.53 3.13 3.78
C ILE A 42 0.71 4.48 4.46
N TYR A 43 -0.35 5.00 5.08
CA TYR A 43 -0.27 6.27 5.80
C TYR A 43 0.63 6.19 7.04
N ARG A 44 0.54 5.13 7.84
CA ARG A 44 1.44 4.95 9.00
C ARG A 44 2.91 4.86 8.60
N THR A 45 3.19 4.12 7.53
CA THR A 45 4.55 3.98 7.01
C THR A 45 5.07 5.32 6.50
N ALA A 46 4.25 6.09 5.77
CA ALA A 46 4.61 7.43 5.34
C ALA A 46 4.86 8.39 6.52
N ASP A 47 3.99 8.36 7.53
CA ASP A 47 4.11 9.19 8.73
C ASP A 47 5.38 8.86 9.54
N SER A 48 5.80 7.60 9.51
CA SER A 48 7.06 7.15 10.13
C SER A 48 8.31 7.68 9.41
N ILE A 49 8.18 8.20 8.19
CA ILE A 49 9.30 8.68 7.36
C ILE A 49 9.13 10.17 7.11
N ALA A 50 9.83 11.00 7.89
CA ALA A 50 9.74 12.45 7.78
C ALA A 50 10.00 13.00 6.36
N GLU A 51 10.87 12.34 5.59
CA GLU A 51 11.19 12.73 4.21
C GLU A 51 10.06 12.45 3.20
N VAL A 52 9.15 11.52 3.49
CA VAL A 52 7.99 11.21 2.65
C VAL A 52 6.94 12.31 2.76
N GLY A 53 6.75 12.85 3.96
CA GLY A 53 5.75 13.87 4.23
C GLY A 53 4.32 13.37 3.97
N LYS A 54 3.43 14.29 3.58
CA LYS A 54 2.02 13.97 3.38
C LYS A 54 1.80 13.21 2.07
N LEU A 55 1.05 12.11 2.17
CA LEU A 55 0.54 11.41 1.01
C LEU A 55 -0.71 12.08 0.44
N GLU A 56 -0.71 12.18 -0.88
CA GLU A 56 -1.87 12.52 -1.68
C GLU A 56 -2.61 11.23 -2.06
N GLU A 57 -3.92 11.23 -1.85
CA GLU A 57 -4.82 10.12 -2.19
C GLU A 57 -5.73 10.58 -3.33
N THR A 58 -5.71 9.83 -4.43
CA THR A 58 -6.47 10.11 -5.62
C THR A 58 -6.96 8.83 -6.28
N LEU A 59 -7.87 8.93 -7.24
CA LEU A 59 -8.21 7.82 -8.11
C LEU A 59 -7.49 7.99 -9.45
N LYS A 60 -6.79 6.94 -9.89
CA LYS A 60 -6.31 6.84 -11.27
C LYS A 60 -6.89 5.57 -11.87
N TRP A 61 -7.52 5.68 -13.04
CA TRP A 61 -8.13 4.54 -13.74
C TRP A 61 -9.22 3.82 -12.92
N GLY A 62 -9.92 4.54 -12.03
CA GLY A 62 -10.88 3.96 -11.09
C GLY A 62 -10.24 3.25 -9.89
N GLN A 63 -8.92 3.30 -9.73
CA GLN A 63 -8.18 2.61 -8.68
C GLN A 63 -7.64 3.59 -7.64
N PRO A 64 -7.81 3.32 -6.33
CA PRO A 64 -7.18 4.09 -5.26
C PRO A 64 -5.66 4.15 -5.42
N SER A 65 -5.16 5.38 -5.53
CA SER A 65 -3.76 5.70 -5.82
C SER A 65 -3.21 6.65 -4.77
N TYR A 66 -2.07 6.31 -4.21
CA TYR A 66 -1.34 7.06 -3.20
C TYR A 66 -0.01 7.50 -3.78
N LEU A 67 0.25 8.80 -3.73
CA LEU A 67 1.47 9.37 -4.27
C LEU A 67 1.99 10.46 -3.37
N THR A 68 3.30 10.62 -3.37
CA THR A 68 4.02 11.65 -2.64
C THR A 68 4.07 12.93 -3.49
N SER A 69 2.92 13.60 -3.71
CA SER A 69 2.87 14.78 -4.59
C SER A 69 3.64 15.98 -4.03
N GLU A 70 3.67 16.14 -2.70
CA GLU A 70 4.39 17.24 -2.04
C GLU A 70 5.91 17.02 -2.03
N SER A 71 6.38 15.91 -1.45
CA SER A 71 7.82 15.62 -1.30
C SER A 71 8.45 15.08 -2.58
N LYS A 72 7.67 14.43 -3.45
CA LYS A 72 8.14 13.68 -4.63
C LYS A 72 9.29 12.71 -4.29
N SER A 73 9.28 12.21 -3.05
CA SER A 73 10.29 11.32 -2.48
C SER A 73 10.19 9.90 -3.02
N GLY A 74 9.00 9.50 -3.47
CA GLY A 74 8.64 8.12 -3.74
C GLY A 74 7.84 7.92 -5.01
N SER A 75 7.58 6.65 -5.29
CA SER A 75 6.78 6.20 -6.41
C SER A 75 5.29 6.16 -6.06
N THR A 76 4.43 6.20 -7.08
CA THR A 76 2.98 6.06 -6.89
C THR A 76 2.64 4.61 -6.56
N ILE A 77 1.94 4.40 -5.45
CA ILE A 77 1.40 3.12 -5.01
C ILE A 77 -0.08 3.10 -5.36
N ARG A 78 -0.56 2.05 -6.01
CA ARG A 78 -1.99 1.88 -6.28
C ARG A 78 -2.47 0.60 -5.65
N ILE A 79 -3.70 0.56 -5.19
CA ILE A 79 -4.30 -0.64 -4.63
C ILE A 79 -5.61 -0.89 -5.37
N ASP A 80 -5.89 -2.14 -5.67
CA ASP A 80 -7.15 -2.52 -6.29
C ASP A 80 -7.53 -3.95 -5.92
N ARG A 81 -8.82 -4.27 -6.07
CA ARG A 81 -9.27 -5.65 -6.02
C ARG A 81 -8.96 -6.37 -7.32
N LEU A 82 -8.88 -7.70 -7.28
CA LEU A 82 -8.82 -8.49 -8.51
C LEU A 82 -10.26 -8.78 -8.97
N PRO A 83 -10.71 -8.28 -10.15
CA PRO A 83 -12.05 -8.59 -10.64
C PRO A 83 -12.23 -10.08 -10.97
N ALA A 84 -11.13 -10.77 -11.29
CA ALA A 84 -11.12 -12.22 -11.51
C ALA A 84 -11.25 -13.04 -10.21
N GLU A 85 -10.95 -12.45 -9.06
CA GLU A 85 -10.87 -13.16 -7.78
C GLU A 85 -11.44 -12.28 -6.65
N GLU A 86 -12.69 -12.51 -6.27
CA GLU A 86 -13.42 -11.66 -5.30
C GLU A 86 -12.81 -11.60 -3.90
N ASN A 87 -11.90 -12.52 -3.58
CA ASN A 87 -11.19 -12.61 -2.31
C ASN A 87 -9.71 -12.22 -2.43
N ARG A 88 -9.30 -11.67 -3.57
CA ARG A 88 -7.93 -11.19 -3.77
C ARG A 88 -7.89 -9.71 -4.10
N TYR A 89 -6.78 -9.14 -3.70
CA TYR A 89 -6.45 -7.75 -3.96
C TYR A 89 -4.98 -7.65 -4.29
N ALA A 90 -4.61 -6.59 -4.98
CA ALA A 90 -3.23 -6.34 -5.33
C ALA A 90 -2.85 -4.90 -5.02
N ILE A 91 -1.57 -4.76 -4.69
CA ILE A 91 -0.89 -3.48 -4.62
C ILE A 91 0.01 -3.38 -5.85
N TYR A 92 -0.25 -2.37 -6.66
CA TYR A 92 0.47 -2.06 -7.89
C TYR A 92 1.50 -0.98 -7.62
N PHE A 93 2.69 -1.21 -8.13
CA PHE A 93 3.79 -0.27 -8.11
C PHE A 93 4.09 0.21 -9.53
N HIS A 94 5.02 1.16 -9.64
CA HIS A 94 5.45 1.66 -10.93
C HIS A 94 6.40 0.67 -11.60
N CYS A 95 6.01 0.11 -12.75
CA CYS A 95 6.76 -0.95 -13.45
C CYS A 95 8.14 -0.53 -13.95
N GLN A 96 8.40 0.77 -14.16
CA GLN A 96 9.73 1.27 -14.54
C GLN A 96 10.71 1.37 -13.35
N THR A 97 10.35 0.83 -12.19
CA THR A 97 11.20 0.85 -10.99
C THR A 97 11.62 -0.56 -10.64
N ASN A 98 12.81 -0.71 -10.05
CA ASN A 98 13.28 -2.00 -9.54
C ASN A 98 12.62 -2.39 -8.21
N LEU A 99 11.57 -1.68 -7.77
CA LEU A 99 10.91 -1.91 -6.49
C LEU A 99 10.38 -3.34 -6.39
N VAL A 100 9.62 -3.79 -7.40
CA VAL A 100 9.04 -5.14 -7.40
C VAL A 100 10.12 -6.22 -7.41
N SER A 101 11.20 -6.00 -8.19
CA SER A 101 12.35 -6.90 -8.20
C SER A 101 13.03 -6.97 -6.82
N THR A 102 13.26 -5.82 -6.17
CA THR A 102 13.81 -5.77 -4.80
C THR A 102 12.90 -6.47 -3.79
N PHE A 103 11.58 -6.28 -3.88
CA PHE A 103 10.62 -6.98 -3.02
C PHE A 103 10.67 -8.49 -3.24
N ARG A 104 10.85 -8.92 -4.49
CA ARG A 104 10.99 -10.32 -4.85
C ARG A 104 12.27 -10.93 -4.30
N GLU A 105 13.36 -10.18 -4.24
CA GLU A 105 14.62 -10.63 -3.63
C GLU A 105 14.52 -10.72 -2.10
N LEU A 106 13.87 -9.74 -1.46
CA LEU A 106 13.67 -9.71 -0.01
C LEU A 106 12.66 -10.77 0.46
N PHE A 107 11.59 -10.97 -0.30
CA PHE A 107 10.40 -11.71 0.09
C PHE A 107 9.91 -12.72 -0.98
N PRO A 108 10.79 -13.56 -1.56
CA PRO A 108 10.47 -14.39 -2.74
C PRO A 108 9.37 -15.42 -2.52
N LYS A 109 9.19 -15.88 -1.26
CA LYS A 109 8.20 -16.90 -0.89
C LYS A 109 7.07 -16.37 -0.01
N LYS A 110 7.06 -15.06 0.24
CA LYS A 110 6.10 -14.40 1.15
C LYS A 110 4.97 -13.72 0.38
N PHE A 111 5.29 -13.21 -0.80
CA PHE A 111 4.35 -12.48 -1.64
C PHE A 111 4.22 -13.15 -2.99
N ASP A 112 3.00 -13.08 -3.53
CA ASP A 112 2.72 -13.55 -4.87
C ASP A 112 2.86 -12.36 -5.83
N PHE A 113 3.91 -12.36 -6.65
CA PHE A 113 4.20 -11.24 -7.54
C PHE A 113 3.51 -11.43 -8.89
N GLU A 114 2.80 -10.41 -9.35
CA GLU A 114 2.31 -10.33 -10.73
C GLU A 114 3.35 -9.64 -11.62
N GLY A 115 4.22 -10.45 -12.22
CA GLY A 115 5.33 -9.96 -13.02
C GLY A 115 6.20 -8.99 -12.20
N ASP A 116 6.46 -7.82 -12.77
CA ASP A 116 7.25 -6.75 -12.14
C ASP A 116 6.41 -5.50 -11.82
N ARG A 117 5.09 -5.66 -11.68
CA ARG A 117 4.18 -4.50 -11.51
C ARG A 117 3.28 -4.55 -10.28
N ALA A 118 3.01 -5.72 -9.70
CA ALA A 118 2.10 -5.80 -8.55
C ALA A 118 2.42 -6.95 -7.61
N ILE A 119 1.97 -6.83 -6.36
CA ILE A 119 1.93 -7.90 -5.36
C ILE A 119 0.47 -8.28 -5.17
N ARG A 120 0.14 -9.55 -5.40
CA ARG A 120 -1.15 -10.16 -5.12
C ARG A 120 -1.19 -10.69 -3.69
N LEU A 121 -2.33 -10.44 -3.06
CA LEU A 121 -2.65 -10.84 -1.70
C LEU A 121 -4.06 -11.42 -1.65
N ASN A 122 -4.30 -12.22 -0.63
CA ASN A 122 -5.58 -12.87 -0.40
C ASN A 122 -6.15 -12.41 0.93
N VAL A 123 -7.46 -12.14 0.97
CA VAL A 123 -8.15 -11.71 2.19
C VAL A 123 -8.23 -12.80 3.25
N LYS A 124 -8.14 -14.07 2.82
CA LYS A 124 -8.13 -15.23 3.72
C LYS A 124 -6.79 -15.45 4.39
N ASP A 125 -5.71 -14.99 3.77
CA ASP A 125 -4.36 -15.10 4.30
C ASP A 125 -4.07 -13.95 5.27
N PRO A 126 -3.26 -14.18 6.30
CA PRO A 126 -2.85 -13.11 7.21
C PRO A 126 -2.07 -12.04 6.44
N LEU A 127 -2.54 -10.79 6.53
CA LEU A 127 -1.86 -9.65 5.91
C LEU A 127 -0.46 -9.49 6.55
N PRO A 128 0.64 -9.64 5.78
CA PRO A 128 1.99 -9.51 6.29
C PRO A 128 2.35 -8.02 6.43
N SER A 129 1.76 -7.36 7.43
CA SER A 129 1.90 -5.92 7.67
C SER A 129 3.34 -5.47 7.85
N LYS A 130 4.21 -6.32 8.42
CA LYS A 130 5.64 -6.02 8.59
C LYS A 130 6.35 -5.93 7.23
N GLU A 131 6.25 -6.98 6.43
CA GLU A 131 6.88 -7.06 5.12
C GLU A 131 6.27 -6.04 4.15
N LEU A 132 4.94 -5.83 4.19
CA LEU A 132 4.28 -4.79 3.40
C LEU A 132 4.74 -3.39 3.79
N SER A 133 4.90 -3.11 5.09
CA SER A 133 5.42 -1.82 5.52
C SER A 133 6.81 -1.57 4.94
N VAL A 134 7.68 -2.59 4.86
CA VAL A 134 9.00 -2.44 4.23
C VAL A 134 8.87 -2.14 2.75
N CYS A 135 8.01 -2.87 2.02
CA CYS A 135 7.76 -2.62 0.60
C CYS A 135 7.22 -1.20 0.35
N ILE A 136 6.28 -0.75 1.19
CA ILE A 136 5.71 0.60 1.12
C ILE A 136 6.78 1.64 1.42
N SER A 137 7.58 1.47 2.49
CA SER A 137 8.67 2.40 2.82
C SER A 137 9.61 2.59 1.64
N LEU A 138 10.06 1.48 1.04
CA LEU A 138 10.94 1.49 -0.13
C LEU A 138 10.30 2.18 -1.33
N ALA A 139 9.01 1.92 -1.58
CA ALA A 139 8.28 2.60 -2.64
C ALA A 139 8.21 4.12 -2.39
N LEU A 140 7.97 4.54 -1.15
CA LEU A 140 7.84 5.94 -0.76
C LEU A 140 9.17 6.71 -0.67
N THR A 141 10.30 6.02 -0.54
CA THR A 141 11.65 6.62 -0.50
C THR A 141 12.48 6.35 -1.76
N TYR A 142 11.90 5.72 -2.78
CA TYR A 142 12.61 5.29 -3.98
C TYR A 142 13.39 6.43 -4.68
N HIS A 143 12.77 7.61 -4.85
CA HIS A 143 13.45 8.74 -5.47
C HIS A 143 14.48 9.40 -4.55
N LEU A 144 14.30 9.35 -3.22
CA LEU A 144 15.28 9.82 -2.25
C LEU A 144 16.56 8.97 -2.29
N ASP A 145 16.42 7.65 -2.27
CA ASP A 145 17.58 6.74 -2.36
C ASP A 145 18.35 6.96 -3.67
N LYS A 146 17.61 7.14 -4.78
CA LYS A 146 18.22 7.46 -6.08
C LYS A 146 18.92 8.81 -6.09
N LYS A 147 18.43 9.80 -5.34
CA LYS A 147 19.05 11.13 -5.21
C LYS A 147 20.28 11.11 -4.30
N ARG A 148 20.29 10.27 -3.25
CA ARG A 148 21.42 10.09 -2.32
C ARG A 148 22.59 9.30 -2.92
N LYS A 149 22.33 8.41 -3.89
CA LYS A 149 23.37 7.65 -4.60
C LYS A 149 24.00 8.42 -5.77
N LYS A 150 23.64 9.69 -5.97
CA LYS A 150 24.15 10.55 -7.03
C LYS A 150 25.00 11.66 -6.44
#